data_AF-A0A933W6L0-F1
#
_entry.id   AF-A0A933W6L0-F1
#
_cell.length_a   1.000
_cell.length_b   1.000
_cell.length_c   1.000
_cell.angle_alpha   90.00
_cell.angle_beta   90.00
_cell.angle_gamma   90.00
#
_symmetry.space_group_name_H-M   'P 1'
#
loop_
_entity.id
_entity.type
_entity.pdbx_description
1 polymer ?
#
loop_
_entity_poly.entity_id
_entity_poly.type
_entity_poly.pdbx_seq_one_letter_code
_entity_poly.pdbx_strand_id
1 'polypeptide(L)'
;MSKSYFAQPAKYFMAEPVKIGGQLAVRYLNLDGTERIRVGGMSAFRNNNPGNAGFTPYIKSLGAIGEDTEGRAIFPDCEIGDKAMQTLLRHGMYRNMSIRETLQNYAPPKGNPTEQYIKYVTESSGLSETSNINSMTDEEFKRFTDSMKQFEDSSPEGGFDLITFVPGDQKEWHRQDFIKISAGSSSKDFGNYGPNI
;
A
#
# COMPACT_ATOMS: atom_id res chain seq x y z
N MET A 1 -14.67 -34.23 -12.37
CA MET A 1 -13.48 -33.65 -11.70
C MET A 1 -13.86 -32.25 -11.23
N SER A 2 -14.27 -32.10 -9.97
CA SER A 2 -14.78 -30.83 -9.45
C SER A 2 -13.63 -29.93 -8.99
N LYS A 3 -13.74 -28.67 -9.39
CA LYS A 3 -12.92 -27.52 -9.01
C LYS A 3 -12.67 -27.48 -7.50
N SER A 4 -11.43 -27.20 -7.10
CA SER A 4 -11.14 -26.57 -5.81
C SER A 4 -10.40 -25.26 -6.06
N TYR A 5 -11.17 -24.21 -6.34
CA TYR A 5 -10.74 -22.84 -6.06
C TYR A 5 -10.77 -22.69 -4.53
N PHE A 6 -9.73 -23.16 -3.86
CA PHE A 6 -9.50 -22.79 -2.48
C PHE A 6 -9.10 -21.32 -2.48
N ALA A 7 -9.94 -20.47 -1.90
CA ALA A 7 -9.55 -19.14 -1.48
C ALA A 7 -8.25 -19.29 -0.68
N GLN A 8 -7.17 -18.71 -1.20
CA GLN A 8 -5.88 -18.75 -0.53
C GLN A 8 -6.06 -18.09 0.85
N PRO A 9 -5.66 -18.74 1.96
CA PRO A 9 -5.62 -18.05 3.25
C PRO A 9 -4.75 -16.78 3.10
N ALA A 10 -5.02 -15.75 3.90
CA ALA A 10 -4.20 -14.54 3.93
C ALA A 10 -2.72 -14.96 3.96
N LYS A 11 -1.99 -14.57 2.90
CA LYS A 11 -0.67 -15.16 2.60
C LYS A 11 0.22 -15.06 3.84
N TYR A 12 0.35 -13.86 4.39
CA TYR A 12 1.20 -13.53 5.54
C TYR A 12 0.39 -13.19 6.79
N PHE A 13 0.85 -13.63 7.97
CA PHE A 13 0.19 -13.33 9.26
C PHE A 13 0.94 -12.29 10.11
N MET A 14 2.19 -12.01 9.76
CA MET A 14 3.07 -11.06 10.45
C MET A 14 4.00 -10.40 9.44
N ALA A 15 4.32 -9.13 9.69
CA ALA A 15 5.41 -8.45 9.00
C ALA A 15 6.20 -7.55 9.95
N GLU A 16 7.51 -7.47 9.75
CA GLU A 16 8.43 -6.69 10.57
C GLU A 16 9.44 -5.91 9.72
N PRO A 17 9.81 -4.68 10.09
CA PRO A 17 10.87 -3.94 9.41
C PRO A 17 12.23 -4.57 9.71
N VAL A 18 13.04 -4.78 8.66
CA VAL A 18 14.40 -5.34 8.74
C VAL A 18 15.36 -4.52 7.86
N LYS A 19 16.65 -4.87 7.89
CA LYS A 19 17.65 -4.32 6.96
C LYS A 19 18.37 -5.44 6.22
N ILE A 20 18.50 -5.32 4.90
CA ILE A 20 19.23 -6.27 4.05
C ILE A 20 20.31 -5.50 3.29
N GLY A 21 21.59 -5.82 3.55
CA GLY A 21 22.71 -5.13 2.90
C GLY A 21 22.70 -3.60 3.09
N GLY A 22 22.22 -3.13 4.24
CA GLY A 22 22.06 -1.69 4.55
C GLY A 22 20.79 -1.04 3.99
N GLN A 23 20.05 -1.71 3.11
CA GLN A 23 18.77 -1.21 2.59
C GLN A 23 17.62 -1.50 3.56
N LEU A 24 16.66 -0.57 3.63
CA LEU A 24 15.41 -0.80 4.33
C LEU A 24 14.63 -1.93 3.67
N ALA A 25 14.03 -2.78 4.49
CA ALA A 25 13.27 -3.93 4.03
C ALA A 25 12.12 -4.24 4.99
N VAL A 26 11.14 -5.00 4.52
CA VAL A 26 10.08 -5.59 5.35
C VAL A 26 10.05 -7.09 5.12
N ARG A 27 10.15 -7.86 6.21
CA ARG A 27 10.05 -9.32 6.20
C ARG A 27 8.62 -9.72 6.51
N TYR A 28 8.06 -10.54 5.65
CA TYR A 28 6.72 -11.11 5.74
C TYR A 28 6.81 -12.60 5.99
N LEU A 29 6.10 -13.09 7.02
CA LEU A 29 6.10 -14.50 7.41
C LEU A 29 4.75 -15.16 7.08
N ASN A 30 4.82 -16.27 6.35
CA ASN A 30 3.68 -17.13 6.03
C ASN A 30 3.50 -18.20 7.11
N LEU A 31 2.27 -18.71 7.27
CA LEU A 31 1.95 -19.76 8.25
C LEU A 31 2.68 -21.09 7.98
N ASP A 32 3.06 -21.34 6.73
CA ASP A 32 3.82 -22.53 6.32
C ASP A 32 5.34 -22.39 6.55
N GLY A 33 5.78 -21.28 7.16
CA GLY A 33 7.19 -21.00 7.45
C GLY A 33 7.98 -20.43 6.27
N THR A 34 7.34 -20.27 5.09
CA THR A 34 7.92 -19.53 3.97
C THR A 34 7.90 -18.02 4.26
N GLU A 35 8.76 -17.29 3.56
CA GLU A 35 9.04 -15.89 3.82
C GLU A 35 9.13 -15.11 2.52
N ARG A 36 8.79 -13.82 2.61
CA ARG A 36 9.11 -12.82 1.60
C ARG A 36 9.79 -11.65 2.30
N ILE A 37 10.88 -11.15 1.76
CA ILE A 37 11.50 -9.90 2.20
C ILE A 37 11.44 -8.91 1.05
N ARG A 38 10.73 -7.81 1.24
CA ARG A 38 10.66 -6.72 0.27
C ARG A 38 11.73 -5.69 0.59
N VAL A 39 12.71 -5.55 -0.29
CA VAL A 39 13.94 -4.77 -0.07
C VAL A 39 13.93 -3.53 -0.97
N GLY A 40 14.42 -2.39 -0.47
CA GLY A 40 14.57 -1.16 -1.25
C GLY A 40 13.23 -0.50 -1.59
N GLY A 41 13.16 0.22 -2.71
CA GLY A 41 11.95 0.89 -3.19
C GLY A 41 11.33 1.93 -2.26
N MET A 42 10.10 2.33 -2.57
CA MET A 42 9.32 3.21 -1.69
C MET A 42 8.83 2.47 -0.44
N SER A 43 8.59 3.19 0.65
CA SER A 43 8.02 2.61 1.88
C SER A 43 6.63 2.02 1.65
N ALA A 44 5.76 2.71 0.90
CA ALA A 44 4.45 2.21 0.50
C ALA A 44 4.53 0.87 -0.26
N PHE A 45 5.53 0.71 -1.13
CA PHE A 45 5.86 -0.58 -1.75
C PHE A 45 6.23 -1.61 -0.69
N ARG A 46 7.25 -1.33 0.15
CA ARG A 46 7.69 -2.27 1.20
C ARG A 46 6.57 -2.73 2.12
N ASN A 47 5.64 -1.84 2.43
CA ASN A 47 4.60 -2.03 3.43
C ASN A 47 3.27 -2.55 2.86
N ASN A 48 3.17 -2.75 1.54
CA ASN A 48 1.89 -2.97 0.87
C ASN A 48 0.83 -1.90 1.21
N ASN A 49 1.26 -0.65 1.38
CA ASN A 49 0.45 0.44 1.93
C ASN A 49 0.39 1.59 0.92
N PRO A 50 -0.41 1.48 -0.16
CA PRO A 50 -0.41 2.46 -1.24
C PRO A 50 -0.90 3.85 -0.81
N GLY A 51 -1.56 3.95 0.35
CA GLY A 51 -2.00 5.22 0.93
C GLY A 51 -1.07 5.78 2.01
N ASN A 52 0.07 5.14 2.31
CA ASN A 52 0.94 5.48 3.44
C ASN A 52 0.20 5.66 4.79
N ALA A 53 -0.89 4.92 5.01
CA ALA A 53 -1.70 5.04 6.22
C ALA A 53 -0.88 4.71 7.48
N GLY A 54 -1.03 5.52 8.53
CA GLY A 54 -0.38 5.28 9.83
C GLY A 54 -0.93 4.06 10.56
N PHE A 55 -0.09 3.38 11.34
CA PHE A 55 -0.51 2.24 12.15
C PHE A 55 -1.28 2.69 13.38
N THR A 56 -2.60 2.54 13.34
CA THR A 56 -3.51 2.87 14.45
C THR A 56 -4.35 1.65 14.83
N PRO A 57 -5.00 1.61 16.01
CA PRO A 57 -5.92 0.53 16.35
C PRO A 57 -7.02 0.31 15.29
N TYR A 58 -7.50 1.39 14.68
CA TYR A 58 -8.48 1.31 13.59
C TYR A 58 -7.87 0.68 12.33
N ILE A 59 -6.71 1.16 11.86
CA ILE A 59 -6.03 0.56 10.69
C ILE A 59 -5.64 -0.91 10.95
N LYS A 60 -5.23 -1.26 12.17
CA LYS A 60 -5.00 -2.65 12.57
C LYS A 60 -6.26 -3.49 12.45
N SER A 61 -7.42 -2.97 12.85
CA SER A 61 -8.71 -3.67 12.67
C SER A 61 -9.11 -3.86 11.20
N LEU A 62 -8.52 -3.10 10.28
CA LEU A 62 -8.70 -3.21 8.83
C LEU A 62 -7.67 -4.14 8.16
N GLY A 63 -6.89 -4.90 8.92
CA GLY A 63 -6.04 -5.97 8.41
C GLY A 63 -4.55 -5.65 8.33
N ALA A 64 -4.08 -4.56 8.95
CA ALA A 64 -2.63 -4.35 9.10
C ALA A 64 -2.02 -5.41 10.03
N ILE A 65 -0.85 -5.93 9.63
CA ILE A 65 -0.13 -7.04 10.29
C ILE A 65 1.23 -6.61 10.88
N GLY A 66 1.58 -5.33 10.75
CA GLY A 66 2.81 -4.78 11.28
C GLY A 66 2.86 -3.26 11.17
N GLU A 67 3.95 -2.68 11.67
CA GLU A 67 4.25 -1.26 11.66
C GLU A 67 5.72 -1.08 11.23
N ASP A 68 5.99 -0.14 10.33
CA ASP A 68 7.36 0.18 9.92
C ASP A 68 8.06 1.13 10.90
N THR A 69 9.33 1.44 10.65
CA THR A 69 10.11 2.33 11.52
C THR A 69 9.66 3.79 11.53
N GLU A 70 8.77 4.18 10.61
CA GLU A 70 8.20 5.53 10.50
C GLU A 70 6.74 5.58 11.02
N GLY A 71 6.23 4.48 11.59
CA GLY A 71 4.88 4.39 12.13
C GLY A 71 3.80 4.14 11.08
N ARG A 72 4.17 3.74 9.85
CA ARG A 72 3.20 3.36 8.81
C ARG A 72 2.77 1.92 8.98
N ALA A 73 1.50 1.66 8.68
CA ALA A 73 0.96 0.31 8.69
C ALA A 73 1.60 -0.55 7.60
N ILE A 74 1.81 -1.83 7.92
CA ILE A 74 2.22 -2.88 6.99
C ILE A 74 1.03 -3.82 6.78
N PHE A 75 0.65 -4.05 5.53
CA PHE A 75 -0.45 -4.92 5.15
C PHE A 75 0.07 -6.22 4.51
N PRO A 76 -0.69 -7.33 4.58
CA PRO A 76 -0.31 -8.59 3.93
C PRO A 76 -0.19 -8.48 2.41
N ASP A 77 -0.99 -7.63 1.78
CA ASP A 77 -0.94 -7.30 0.35
C ASP A 77 -1.51 -5.90 0.06
N CYS A 78 -1.22 -5.38 -1.14
CA CYS A 78 -1.61 -4.02 -1.53
C CYS A 78 -3.12 -3.84 -1.67
N GLU A 79 -3.88 -4.91 -1.96
CA GLU A 79 -5.33 -4.83 -2.09
C GLU A 79 -5.97 -4.55 -0.72
N ILE A 80 -5.48 -5.23 0.33
CA ILE A 80 -5.90 -4.98 1.71
C ILE A 80 -5.49 -3.57 2.14
N GLY A 81 -4.27 -3.12 1.83
CA GLY A 81 -3.84 -1.75 2.12
C GLY A 81 -4.68 -0.68 1.43
N ASP A 82 -5.04 -0.87 0.16
CA ASP A 82 -5.92 0.04 -0.59
C ASP A 82 -7.33 0.09 0.02
N LYS A 83 -7.92 -1.08 0.32
CA LYS A 83 -9.22 -1.17 1.00
C LYS A 83 -9.21 -0.50 2.37
N ALA A 84 -8.11 -0.63 3.12
CA ALA A 84 -7.96 0.01 4.42
C ALA A 84 -7.94 1.54 4.29
N MET A 85 -7.19 2.09 3.33
CA MET A 85 -7.20 3.53 3.04
C MET A 85 -8.59 4.01 2.65
N GLN A 86 -9.26 3.33 1.71
CA GLN A 86 -10.61 3.68 1.27
C GLN A 86 -11.61 3.65 2.43
N THR A 87 -11.52 2.65 3.31
CA THR A 87 -12.38 2.52 4.49
C THR A 87 -12.10 3.62 5.51
N LEU A 88 -10.83 3.98 5.74
CA LEU A 88 -10.44 5.11 6.57
C LEU A 88 -11.02 6.43 6.08
N LEU A 89 -11.00 6.65 4.76
CA LEU A 89 -11.52 7.86 4.13
C LEU A 89 -13.05 7.91 4.15
N ARG A 90 -13.72 6.84 3.69
CA ARG A 90 -15.17 6.81 3.45
C ARG A 90 -16.00 6.49 4.70
N HIS A 91 -15.44 5.72 5.63
CA HIS A 91 -16.14 5.20 6.80
C HIS A 91 -15.47 5.52 8.14
N GLY A 92 -14.26 6.08 8.10
CA GLY A 92 -13.51 6.50 9.28
C GLY A 92 -13.62 7.99 9.58
N MET A 93 -12.57 8.52 10.21
CA MET A 93 -12.53 9.89 10.72
C MET A 93 -12.66 10.99 9.65
N TYR A 94 -12.34 10.69 8.39
CA TYR A 94 -12.37 11.66 7.30
C TYR A 94 -13.72 11.76 6.59
N ARG A 95 -14.68 10.87 6.89
CA ARG A 95 -15.93 10.72 6.14
C ARG A 95 -16.67 12.05 5.90
N ASN A 96 -16.69 12.93 6.89
CA ASN A 96 -17.44 14.18 6.82
C ASN A 96 -16.56 15.41 6.50
N MET A 97 -15.31 15.21 6.10
CA MET A 97 -14.38 16.26 5.75
C MET A 97 -14.42 16.55 4.25
N SER A 98 -14.07 17.78 3.88
CA SER A 98 -13.71 18.13 2.50
C SER A 98 -12.37 17.49 2.10
N ILE A 99 -12.04 17.50 0.80
CA ILE A 99 -10.72 17.09 0.30
C ILE A 99 -9.60 17.89 1.00
N ARG A 100 -9.74 19.22 1.09
CA ARG A 100 -8.75 20.09 1.74
C ARG A 100 -8.54 19.70 3.21
N GLU A 101 -9.62 19.62 3.98
CA GLU A 101 -9.55 19.24 5.40
C GLU A 101 -8.95 17.84 5.56
N THR A 102 -9.34 16.89 4.72
CA THR A 102 -8.80 15.53 4.72
C THR A 102 -7.29 15.56 4.54
N LEU A 103 -6.79 16.19 3.48
CA LEU A 103 -5.35 16.20 3.16
C LEU A 103 -4.52 17.01 4.16
N GLN A 104 -5.09 18.07 4.76
CA GLN A 104 -4.44 18.81 5.85
C GLN A 104 -4.31 17.98 7.13
N ASN A 105 -5.24 17.05 7.39
CA ASN A 105 -5.15 16.12 8.52
C ASN A 105 -4.31 14.87 8.18
N TYR A 106 -4.35 14.41 6.94
CA TYR A 106 -3.65 13.21 6.47
C TYR A 106 -2.15 13.45 6.34
N ALA A 107 -1.77 14.58 5.75
CA ALA A 107 -0.38 14.99 5.54
C ALA A 107 -0.21 16.45 5.98
N PRO A 108 -0.22 16.75 7.29
CA PRO A 108 -0.16 18.13 7.79
C PRO A 108 1.13 18.84 7.37
N PRO A 109 1.14 20.19 7.26
CA PRO A 109 2.27 20.98 6.75
C PRO A 109 3.41 21.12 7.78
N LYS A 110 3.79 20.01 8.41
CA LYS A 110 4.91 19.85 9.35
C LYS A 110 5.96 18.93 8.73
N GLY A 111 6.46 19.34 7.56
CA GLY A 111 7.40 18.54 6.75
C GLY A 111 6.77 17.86 5.53
N ASN A 112 5.45 17.98 5.32
CA ASN A 112 4.78 17.48 4.13
C ASN A 112 4.45 18.62 3.14
N PRO A 113 4.44 18.36 1.81
CA PRO A 113 4.05 19.32 0.80
C PRO A 113 2.51 19.39 0.63
N THR A 114 1.79 19.69 1.71
CA THR A 114 0.31 19.59 1.80
C THR A 114 -0.44 20.34 0.70
N GLU A 115 -0.08 21.59 0.39
CA GLU A 115 -0.76 22.37 -0.66
C GLU A 115 -0.48 21.82 -2.07
N GLN A 116 0.71 21.25 -2.30
CA GLN A 116 1.00 20.56 -3.56
C GLN A 116 0.18 19.27 -3.67
N TYR A 117 -0.03 18.58 -2.55
CA TYR A 117 -0.89 17.40 -2.49
C TYR A 117 -2.34 17.76 -2.84
N ILE A 118 -2.91 18.79 -2.21
CA ILE A 118 -4.27 19.26 -2.50
C ILE A 118 -4.41 19.66 -3.97
N LYS A 119 -3.46 20.43 -4.49
CA LYS A 119 -3.44 20.83 -5.90
C LYS A 119 -3.40 19.61 -6.82
N TYR A 120 -2.49 18.68 -6.59
CA TYR A 120 -2.35 17.48 -7.41
C TYR A 120 -3.63 16.64 -7.41
N VAL A 121 -4.24 16.44 -6.25
CA VAL A 121 -5.46 15.64 -6.11
C VAL A 121 -6.65 16.29 -6.79
N THR A 122 -6.84 17.61 -6.64
CA THR A 122 -7.96 18.31 -7.29
C THR A 122 -7.80 18.34 -8.81
N GLU A 123 -6.59 18.63 -9.32
CA GLU A 123 -6.30 18.60 -10.75
C GLU A 123 -6.47 17.20 -11.36
N SER A 124 -5.99 16.15 -10.68
CA SER A 124 -6.02 14.77 -11.19
C SER A 124 -7.41 14.13 -11.09
N SER A 125 -8.18 14.43 -10.03
CA SER A 125 -9.52 13.86 -9.83
C SER A 125 -10.64 14.65 -10.52
N GLY A 126 -10.38 15.91 -10.86
CA GLY A 126 -11.39 16.87 -11.36
C GLY A 126 -12.37 17.35 -10.28
N LEU A 127 -12.08 17.10 -8.99
CA LEU A 127 -12.94 17.49 -7.87
C LEU A 127 -12.48 18.82 -7.26
N SER A 128 -13.44 19.58 -6.72
CA SER A 128 -13.13 20.77 -5.92
C SER A 128 -12.51 20.38 -4.58
N GLU A 129 -11.55 21.16 -4.08
CA GLU A 129 -10.98 20.98 -2.75
C GLU A 129 -12.02 21.05 -1.61
N THR A 130 -13.16 21.69 -1.86
CA THR A 130 -14.29 21.81 -0.92
C THR A 130 -15.29 20.66 -1.01
N SER A 131 -15.12 19.72 -1.95
CA SER A 131 -16.01 18.55 -2.09
C SER A 131 -15.92 17.67 -0.85
N ASN A 132 -17.07 17.31 -0.27
CA ASN A 132 -17.12 16.47 0.93
C ASN A 132 -17.00 14.99 0.56
N ILE A 133 -16.23 14.22 1.34
CA ILE A 133 -16.06 12.79 1.08
C ILE A 133 -17.39 12.03 1.17
N ASN A 134 -18.31 12.39 2.08
CA ASN A 134 -19.58 11.67 2.21
C ASN A 134 -20.57 11.92 1.07
N SER A 135 -20.35 12.96 0.25
CA SER A 135 -21.24 13.32 -0.85
C SER A 135 -20.76 12.84 -2.22
N MET A 136 -19.50 12.39 -2.33
CA MET A 136 -18.97 11.87 -3.59
C MET A 136 -19.73 10.61 -4.01
N THR A 137 -20.03 10.49 -5.31
CA THR A 137 -20.36 9.21 -5.95
C THR A 137 -19.21 8.21 -5.83
N ASP A 138 -19.45 6.95 -6.13
CA ASP A 138 -18.41 5.92 -6.07
C ASP A 138 -17.30 6.19 -7.11
N GLU A 139 -17.66 6.70 -8.29
CA GLU A 139 -16.71 7.09 -9.33
C GLU A 139 -15.87 8.30 -8.91
N GLU A 140 -16.46 9.29 -8.26
CA GLU A 140 -15.73 10.45 -7.73
C GLU A 140 -14.79 10.04 -6.60
N PHE A 141 -15.28 9.21 -5.67
CA PHE A 141 -14.47 8.70 -4.57
C PHE A 141 -13.29 7.87 -5.09
N LYS A 142 -13.51 7.04 -6.12
CA LYS A 142 -12.44 6.28 -6.78
C LYS A 142 -11.39 7.22 -7.38
N ARG A 143 -11.78 8.26 -8.13
CA ARG A 143 -10.84 9.23 -8.70
C ARG A 143 -10.05 9.98 -7.62
N PHE A 144 -10.70 10.33 -6.51
CA PHE A 144 -10.06 10.93 -5.34
C PHE A 144 -8.99 10.01 -4.76
N THR A 145 -9.33 8.76 -4.45
CA THR A 145 -8.39 7.79 -3.86
C THR A 145 -7.27 7.38 -4.81
N ASP A 146 -7.56 7.26 -6.11
CA ASP A 146 -6.53 6.97 -7.12
C ASP A 146 -5.54 8.12 -7.27
N SER A 147 -6.01 9.37 -7.14
CA SER A 147 -5.13 10.55 -7.14
C SER A 147 -4.26 10.58 -5.88
N MET A 148 -4.79 10.22 -4.71
CA MET A 148 -3.99 10.08 -3.49
C MET A 148 -2.89 9.04 -3.65
N LYS A 149 -3.21 7.81 -4.08
CA LYS A 149 -2.21 6.74 -4.30
C LYS A 149 -1.11 7.14 -5.27
N GLN A 150 -1.45 7.88 -6.32
CA GLN A 150 -0.45 8.40 -7.27
C GLN A 150 0.45 9.48 -6.65
N PHE A 151 -0.04 10.27 -5.70
CA PHE A 151 0.79 11.23 -4.99
C PHE A 151 1.75 10.53 -4.00
N GLU A 152 1.23 9.55 -3.26
CA GLU A 152 1.96 8.81 -2.22
C GLU A 152 3.11 7.95 -2.76
N ASP A 153 3.01 7.51 -4.01
CA ASP A 153 4.02 6.72 -4.72
C ASP A 153 4.38 5.38 -4.02
N SER A 154 3.78 4.31 -4.54
CA SER A 154 4.08 2.93 -4.14
C SER A 154 4.98 2.22 -5.15
N SER A 155 5.74 2.93 -5.99
CA SER A 155 6.59 2.29 -6.99
C SER A 155 7.64 1.35 -6.37
N PRO A 156 7.94 0.21 -7.03
CA PRO A 156 9.02 -0.69 -6.62
C PRO A 156 10.38 -0.25 -7.17
N GLU A 157 10.56 1.00 -7.61
CA GLU A 157 11.80 1.45 -8.26
C GLU A 157 13.01 1.29 -7.34
N GLY A 158 14.03 0.56 -7.79
CA GLY A 158 15.18 0.19 -6.94
C GLY A 158 14.88 -0.84 -5.86
N GLY A 159 13.69 -1.46 -5.87
CA GLY A 159 13.27 -2.51 -4.96
C GLY A 159 13.09 -3.88 -5.62
N PHE A 160 13.12 -4.93 -4.80
CA PHE A 160 12.94 -6.33 -5.21
C PHE A 160 12.41 -7.16 -4.04
N ASP A 161 11.86 -8.33 -4.33
CA ASP A 161 11.51 -9.33 -3.31
C ASP A 161 12.63 -10.39 -3.21
N LEU A 162 12.94 -10.84 -2.01
CA LEU A 162 13.57 -12.13 -1.73
C LEU A 162 12.49 -13.07 -1.24
N ILE A 163 12.27 -14.20 -1.88
CA ILE A 163 11.26 -15.19 -1.50
C ILE A 163 11.91 -16.51 -1.15
N THR A 164 11.38 -17.20 -0.14
CA THR A 164 11.83 -18.57 0.14
C THR A 164 10.98 -19.60 -0.56
N PHE A 165 11.65 -20.64 -1.03
CA PHE A 165 11.05 -21.94 -1.31
C PHE A 165 11.55 -22.93 -0.28
N VAL A 166 10.70 -23.89 0.09
CA VAL A 166 11.03 -24.93 1.07
C VAL A 166 10.93 -26.31 0.40
N PRO A 167 11.88 -26.67 -0.49
CA PRO A 167 11.99 -28.05 -0.97
C PRO A 167 12.54 -28.95 0.15
N GLY A 168 11.67 -29.79 0.73
CA GLY A 168 12.06 -30.62 1.88
C GLY A 168 12.21 -29.78 3.16
N ASP A 169 13.36 -29.88 3.83
CA ASP A 169 13.65 -29.16 5.10
C ASP A 169 14.61 -27.97 4.93
N GLN A 170 14.98 -27.60 3.70
CA GLN A 170 15.94 -26.51 3.44
C GLN A 170 15.24 -25.27 2.89
N LYS A 171 15.61 -24.08 3.40
CA LYS A 171 15.14 -22.78 2.89
C LYS A 171 16.08 -22.29 1.79
N GLU A 172 15.56 -22.17 0.57
CA GLU A 172 16.27 -21.56 -0.56
C GLU A 172 15.71 -20.16 -0.84
N TRP A 173 16.59 -19.17 -1.02
CA TRP A 173 16.21 -17.77 -1.28
C TRP A 173 16.33 -17.43 -2.76
N HIS A 174 15.28 -16.82 -3.31
CA HIS A 174 15.24 -16.40 -4.71
C HIS A 174 14.92 -14.92 -4.79
N ARG A 175 15.67 -14.21 -5.63
CA ARG A 175 15.38 -12.81 -5.95
C ARG A 175 14.28 -12.76 -7.02
N GLN A 176 13.31 -11.89 -6.80
CA GLN A 176 12.24 -11.57 -7.74
C GLN A 176 12.23 -10.06 -7.98
N ASP A 177 12.56 -9.67 -9.21
CA ASP A 177 12.46 -8.29 -9.67
C ASP A 177 11.06 -8.00 -10.25
N PHE A 178 10.73 -6.72 -10.40
CA PHE A 178 9.42 -6.25 -10.85
C PHE A 178 9.49 -5.58 -12.22
N ILE A 179 8.55 -5.95 -13.09
CA ILE A 179 8.32 -5.29 -14.37
C ILE A 179 6.91 -4.70 -14.41
N LYS A 180 6.75 -3.59 -15.10
CA LYS A 180 5.46 -2.96 -15.31
C LYS A 180 4.62 -3.80 -16.26
N ILE A 181 3.40 -4.17 -15.85
CA ILE A 181 2.55 -5.13 -16.60
C ILE A 181 1.66 -4.49 -17.67
N SER A 182 1.54 -3.16 -17.70
CA SER A 182 0.80 -2.43 -18.73
C SER A 182 1.53 -1.16 -19.16
N ALA A 183 1.63 -0.95 -20.48
CA ALA A 183 1.98 0.35 -21.03
C ALA A 183 0.89 1.37 -20.67
N GLY A 184 1.28 2.60 -20.30
CA GLY A 184 0.34 3.70 -20.01
C GLY A 184 -0.27 3.73 -18.61
N SER A 185 -0.13 2.70 -17.77
CA SER A 185 -0.55 2.77 -16.37
C SER A 185 0.40 3.66 -15.54
N SER A 186 0.00 4.14 -14.36
CA SER A 186 0.88 4.98 -13.54
C SER A 186 2.08 4.17 -13.03
N SER A 187 3.30 4.72 -13.13
CA SER A 187 4.50 4.12 -12.54
C SER A 187 4.53 4.20 -11.02
N LYS A 188 3.68 5.04 -10.43
CA LYS A 188 3.63 5.30 -8.99
C LYS A 188 2.71 4.35 -8.23
N ASP A 189 2.09 3.39 -8.92
CA ASP A 189 1.17 2.42 -8.31
C ASP A 189 1.75 1.01 -8.49
N PHE A 190 2.13 0.37 -7.38
CA PHE A 190 2.65 -0.99 -7.38
C PHE A 190 1.69 -2.01 -7.99
N GLY A 191 0.37 -1.76 -7.91
CA GLY A 191 -0.63 -2.63 -8.54
C GLY A 191 -0.42 -2.79 -10.05
N ASN A 192 0.37 -1.91 -10.67
CA ASN A 192 0.75 -1.96 -12.08
C ASN A 192 2.07 -2.72 -12.35
N TYR A 193 2.62 -3.43 -11.37
CA TYR A 193 3.84 -4.21 -11.47
C TYR A 193 3.59 -5.68 -11.17
N GLY A 194 4.35 -6.54 -11.84
CA GLY A 194 4.30 -8.00 -11.68
C GLY A 194 5.71 -8.60 -11.64
N PRO A 195 5.84 -9.88 -11.25
CA PRO A 195 7.11 -10.60 -11.31
C PRO A 195 7.70 -10.55 -12.71
N ASN A 196 9.00 -10.29 -12.81
CA ASN A 196 9.78 -10.62 -13.99
C ASN A 196 9.99 -12.14 -14.02
N ILE A 197 9.10 -12.86 -14.72
CA ILE A 197 9.16 -14.32 -14.88
C ILE A 197 10.14 -14.74 -15.97
#